data_AF-A0A3S4TVU7-F1
#
_entry.id   AF-A0A3S4TVU7-F1
#
_cell.length_a   1.000
_cell.length_b   1.000
_cell.length_c   1.000
_cell.angle_alpha   90.00
_cell.angle_beta   90.00
_cell.angle_gamma   90.00
#
_symmetry.space_group_name_H-M   'P 1'
#
loop_
_entity.id
_entity.type
_entity.pdbx_description
1 polymer ?
#
loop_
_entity_poly.entity_id
_entity_poly.type
_entity_poly.pdbx_seq_one_letter_code
_entity_poly.pdbx_strand_id
1 'polypeptide(L)'
;MSRRASHGADYVDGVSQRVNISSGSEFERFVGYSRAVRVGPHVAVAGTTAPGDSAAAQAREALRRIDIALAQAGASFADVVRTRMYVTDISAWREIAEVHADVFGAIGPVATMVEVSALIDPGLLVEIEVDAFVAPD
;
A
#
# COMPACT_ATOMS: atom_id res chain seq x y z
N MET A 1 -34.27 -32.91 -33.98
CA MET A 1 -34.21 -32.23 -32.67
C MET A 1 -32.93 -32.64 -31.96
N SER A 2 -31.93 -31.77 -31.90
CA SER A 2 -30.99 -31.65 -30.77
C SER A 2 -30.19 -30.38 -31.01
N ARG A 3 -30.46 -29.35 -30.20
CA ARG A 3 -29.88 -28.01 -30.33
C ARG A 3 -28.43 -28.07 -29.85
N ARG A 4 -27.47 -27.67 -30.69
CA ARG A 4 -26.15 -27.24 -30.22
C ARG A 4 -26.37 -25.97 -29.40
N ALA A 5 -26.09 -26.04 -28.11
CA ALA A 5 -25.99 -24.85 -27.26
C ALA A 5 -24.67 -24.15 -27.60
N SER A 6 -24.79 -23.08 -28.39
CA SER A 6 -23.78 -22.04 -28.54
C SER A 6 -23.49 -21.43 -27.17
N HIS A 7 -22.36 -21.80 -26.57
CA HIS A 7 -21.79 -21.05 -25.45
C HIS A 7 -21.08 -19.82 -26.03
N GLY A 8 -21.88 -18.79 -26.29
CA GLY A 8 -21.42 -17.42 -26.44
C GLY A 8 -21.55 -16.73 -25.09
N ALA A 9 -20.42 -16.57 -24.42
CA ALA A 9 -20.15 -15.42 -23.57
C ALA A 9 -18.67 -15.20 -23.73
N ASP A 10 -18.35 -14.21 -24.57
CA ASP A 10 -17.01 -13.75 -24.83
C ASP A 10 -16.32 -13.49 -23.49
N TYR A 11 -15.36 -14.33 -23.13
CA TYR A 11 -14.36 -13.96 -22.13
C TYR A 11 -13.48 -12.93 -22.82
N VAL A 12 -13.94 -11.68 -22.78
CA VAL A 12 -13.22 -10.54 -23.32
C VAL A 12 -11.87 -10.51 -22.63
N ASP A 13 -10.84 -10.34 -23.45
CA ASP A 13 -9.41 -10.34 -23.18
C ASP A 13 -9.00 -9.23 -22.18
N GLY A 14 -9.52 -9.34 -20.96
CA GLY A 14 -9.49 -8.32 -19.91
C GLY A 14 -8.34 -8.54 -18.95
N VAL A 15 -7.10 -8.52 -19.45
CA VAL A 15 -5.99 -8.10 -18.59
C VAL A 15 -6.24 -6.63 -18.26
N SER A 16 -7.09 -6.41 -17.27
CA SER A 16 -7.47 -5.12 -16.71
C SER A 16 -6.23 -4.25 -16.57
N GLN A 17 -6.19 -3.12 -17.28
CA GLN A 17 -5.00 -2.31 -17.50
C GLN A 17 -4.17 -2.15 -16.22
N ARG A 18 -2.93 -2.64 -16.28
CA ARG A 18 -1.94 -2.45 -15.23
C ARG A 18 -1.42 -1.02 -15.30
N VAL A 19 -1.45 -0.30 -14.19
CA VAL A 19 -0.85 1.03 -14.05
C VAL A 19 0.24 0.97 -12.99
N ASN A 20 1.46 1.31 -13.38
CA ASN A 20 2.58 1.45 -12.44
C ASN A 20 2.73 2.94 -12.09
N ILE A 21 2.71 3.25 -10.81
CA ILE A 21 2.94 4.58 -10.25
C ILE A 21 4.39 4.65 -9.77
N SER A 22 5.13 5.68 -10.19
CA SER A 22 6.50 5.94 -9.74
C SER A 22 6.57 7.24 -8.96
N SER A 23 7.41 7.27 -7.92
CA SER A 23 7.76 8.52 -7.22
C SER A 23 8.91 9.28 -7.90
N GLY A 24 9.57 8.68 -8.89
CA GLY A 24 10.77 9.23 -9.54
C GLY A 24 12.07 9.01 -8.77
N SER A 25 12.03 8.32 -7.61
CA SER A 25 13.22 8.06 -6.79
C SER A 25 14.28 7.22 -7.52
N GLU A 26 15.56 7.43 -7.17
CA GLU A 26 16.65 6.62 -7.72
C GLU A 26 16.58 5.16 -7.28
N PHE A 27 16.10 4.91 -6.06
CA PHE A 27 15.87 3.56 -5.54
C PHE A 27 14.92 2.74 -6.43
N GLU A 28 13.82 3.34 -6.89
CA GLU A 28 12.87 2.66 -7.79
C GLU A 28 13.55 2.21 -9.09
N ARG A 29 14.41 3.05 -9.66
CA ARG A 29 15.17 2.73 -10.87
C ARG A 29 16.24 1.66 -10.64
N PHE A 30 16.97 1.77 -9.53
CA PHE A 30 18.07 0.86 -9.20
C PHE A 30 17.58 -0.54 -8.83
N VAL A 31 16.54 -0.63 -8.00
CA VAL A 31 15.99 -1.90 -7.51
C VAL A 31 14.98 -2.52 -8.48
N GLY A 32 14.25 -1.70 -9.25
CA GLY A 32 13.24 -2.18 -10.21
C GLY A 32 11.86 -2.42 -9.58
N TYR A 33 11.36 -1.47 -8.81
CA TYR A 33 9.99 -1.50 -8.26
C TYR A 33 9.21 -0.21 -8.56
N SER A 34 7.90 -0.23 -8.35
CA SER A 34 7.00 0.92 -8.48
C SER A 34 6.50 1.35 -7.11
N ARG A 35 6.28 2.64 -6.88
CA ARG A 35 5.71 3.15 -5.63
C ARG A 35 4.33 2.54 -5.35
N ALA A 36 3.51 2.40 -6.39
CA ALA A 36 2.27 1.63 -6.35
C ALA A 36 1.98 0.97 -7.69
N VAL A 37 1.15 -0.07 -7.67
CA VAL A 37 0.67 -0.76 -8.85
C VAL A 37 -0.83 -0.96 -8.72
N ARG A 38 -1.58 -0.57 -9.76
CA ARG A 38 -3.00 -0.88 -9.90
C ARG A 38 -3.21 -1.94 -10.96
N VAL A 39 -4.03 -2.95 -10.65
CA VAL A 39 -4.55 -3.94 -11.60
C VAL A 39 -6.03 -4.15 -11.32
N GLY A 40 -6.88 -3.64 -12.22
CA GLY A 40 -8.34 -3.63 -11.99
C GLY A 40 -8.70 -2.84 -10.71
N PRO A 41 -9.46 -3.43 -9.76
CA PRO A 41 -9.84 -2.78 -8.51
C PRO A 41 -8.72 -2.81 -7.45
N HIS A 42 -7.68 -3.63 -7.64
CA HIS A 42 -6.62 -3.80 -6.65
C HIS A 42 -5.54 -2.73 -6.80
N VAL A 43 -5.13 -2.12 -5.69
CA VAL A 43 -3.98 -1.24 -5.59
C VAL A 43 -3.05 -1.75 -4.51
N ALA A 44 -1.80 -2.03 -4.87
CA ALA A 44 -0.74 -2.37 -3.92
C ALA A 44 0.25 -1.20 -3.85
N VAL A 45 0.54 -0.72 -2.65
CA VAL A 45 1.55 0.32 -2.39
C VAL A 45 2.77 -0.33 -1.75
N ALA A 46 3.94 -0.03 -2.30
CA ALA A 46 5.21 -0.58 -1.82
C ALA A 46 5.52 -0.16 -0.38
N GLY A 47 6.42 -0.91 0.26
CA GLY A 47 7.02 -0.54 1.54
C GLY A 47 7.49 0.91 1.53
N THR A 48 6.95 1.68 2.46
CA THR A 48 7.14 3.12 2.51
C THR A 48 7.75 3.51 3.84
N THR A 49 8.93 4.12 3.75
CA THR A 49 9.69 4.69 4.85
C THR A 49 9.86 6.19 4.65
N ALA A 50 10.29 6.87 5.71
CA ALA A 50 10.67 8.26 5.67
C ALA A 50 11.68 8.60 6.75
N PRO A 51 12.60 9.56 6.52
CA PRO A 51 13.44 10.09 7.58
C PRO A 51 12.60 10.94 8.56
N GLY A 52 13.04 11.01 9.81
CA GLY A 52 12.38 11.80 10.85
C GLY A 52 12.97 11.51 12.23
N ASP A 53 12.69 12.40 13.19
CA ASP A 53 13.32 12.40 14.52
C ASP A 53 12.74 11.37 15.49
N SER A 54 11.64 10.68 15.13
CA SER A 54 11.00 9.63 15.93
C SER A 54 10.23 8.65 15.04
N ALA A 55 9.87 7.48 15.56
CA ALA A 55 9.10 6.50 14.79
C ALA A 55 7.70 7.04 14.44
N ALA A 56 7.08 7.83 15.33
CA ALA A 56 5.84 8.55 15.03
C ALA A 56 5.99 9.56 13.87
N ALA A 57 7.08 10.34 13.85
CA ALA A 57 7.32 11.30 12.76
C ALA A 57 7.55 10.59 11.43
N GLN A 58 8.32 9.50 11.44
CA GLN A 58 8.55 8.67 10.27
C GLN A 58 7.28 7.99 9.78
N ALA A 59 6.44 7.45 10.68
CA ALA A 59 5.16 6.85 10.33
C ALA A 59 4.21 7.86 9.68
N ARG A 60 4.14 9.10 10.20
CA ARG A 60 3.28 10.15 9.66
C ARG A 60 3.69 10.54 8.25
N GLU A 61 4.99 10.70 8.01
CA GLU A 61 5.51 11.01 6.68
C GLU A 61 5.39 9.82 5.71
N ALA A 62 5.56 8.58 6.20
CA ALA A 62 5.32 7.39 5.40
C ALA A 62 3.85 7.30 4.94
N LEU A 63 2.89 7.52 5.84
CA LEU A 63 1.47 7.58 5.49
C LEU A 63 1.17 8.72 4.51
N ARG A 64 1.77 9.91 4.67
CA ARG A 64 1.63 11.01 3.69
C ARG A 64 2.11 10.61 2.29
N ARG A 65 3.21 9.85 2.18
CA ARG A 65 3.71 9.33 0.90
C ARG A 65 2.81 8.25 0.32
N ILE A 66 2.25 7.39 1.16
CA ILE A 66 1.24 6.40 0.78
C ILE A 66 -0.01 7.08 0.22
N ASP A 67 -0.49 8.15 0.86
CA ASP A 67 -1.65 8.93 0.39
C ASP A 67 -1.43 9.46 -1.03
N ILE A 68 -0.25 10.05 -1.30
CA ILE A 68 0.13 10.49 -2.65
C ILE A 68 0.10 9.33 -3.65
N ALA A 69 0.64 8.17 -3.27
CA ALA A 69 0.68 7.00 -4.14
C ALA A 69 -0.72 6.44 -4.43
N LEU A 70 -1.59 6.39 -3.42
CA LEU A 70 -2.99 5.99 -3.55
C LEU A 70 -3.73 6.95 -4.47
N ALA A 71 -3.59 8.26 -4.26
CA ALA A 71 -4.22 9.29 -5.09
C ALA A 71 -3.81 9.18 -6.57
N GLN A 72 -2.51 8.97 -6.84
CA GLN A 72 -2.00 8.72 -8.19
C GLN A 72 -2.53 7.42 -8.81
N ALA A 73 -2.91 6.44 -7.99
CA ALA A 73 -3.56 5.21 -8.42
C ALA A 73 -5.09 5.34 -8.54
N GLY A 74 -5.68 6.50 -8.24
CA GLY A 74 -7.13 6.69 -8.19
C GLY A 74 -7.79 5.94 -7.03
N ALA A 75 -7.13 5.91 -5.88
CA ALA A 75 -7.59 5.34 -4.62
C ALA A 75 -7.36 6.34 -3.47
N SER A 76 -7.88 6.02 -2.29
CA SER A 76 -7.75 6.79 -1.06
C SER A 76 -7.53 5.86 0.14
N PHE A 77 -7.31 6.41 1.33
CA PHE A 77 -7.27 5.60 2.54
C PHE A 77 -8.58 4.84 2.81
N ALA A 78 -9.73 5.33 2.35
CA ALA A 78 -11.01 4.64 2.52
C ALA A 78 -11.08 3.32 1.74
N ASP A 79 -10.25 3.17 0.72
CA ASP A 79 -10.14 1.94 -0.08
C ASP A 79 -9.16 0.94 0.53
N VAL A 80 -8.39 1.34 1.55
CA VAL A 80 -7.38 0.46 2.17
C VAL A 80 -8.05 -0.64 2.96
N VAL A 81 -7.74 -1.88 2.60
CA VAL A 81 -8.25 -3.08 3.27
C VAL A 81 -7.23 -3.68 4.21
N ARG A 82 -5.93 -3.39 4.02
CA ARG A 82 -4.85 -3.91 4.85
C ARG A 82 -3.68 -2.94 4.99
N THR A 83 -3.11 -2.90 6.19
CA THR A 83 -1.79 -2.30 6.45
C THR A 83 -0.82 -3.34 7.03
N ARG A 84 0.45 -3.32 6.63
CA ARG A 84 1.55 -4.04 7.32
C ARG A 84 2.59 -3.03 7.76
N MET A 85 3.06 -3.17 8.99
CA MET A 85 4.05 -2.27 9.61
C MET A 85 5.23 -3.11 10.10
N TYR A 86 6.43 -2.74 9.65
CA TYR A 86 7.69 -3.35 10.08
C TYR A 86 8.44 -2.30 10.90
N VAL A 87 8.81 -2.65 12.13
CA VAL A 87 9.46 -1.72 13.08
C VAL A 87 10.78 -2.29 13.58
N THR A 88 11.76 -1.46 13.89
CA THR A 88 13.06 -1.92 14.42
C THR A 88 13.07 -2.06 15.94
N ASP A 89 12.12 -1.42 16.63
CA ASP A 89 11.88 -1.54 18.06
C ASP A 89 10.36 -1.53 18.30
N ILE A 90 9.80 -2.69 18.61
CA ILE A 90 8.36 -2.86 18.83
C ILE A 90 7.91 -2.29 20.17
N SER A 91 8.82 -1.94 21.09
CA SER A 91 8.42 -1.25 22.31
C SER A 91 7.84 0.14 22.02
N ALA A 92 8.19 0.74 20.87
CA ALA A 92 7.64 1.99 20.35
C ALA A 92 6.29 1.82 19.61
N TRP A 93 5.63 0.66 19.69
CA TRP A 93 4.39 0.40 18.93
C TRP A 93 3.27 1.42 19.17
N ARG A 94 3.17 1.98 20.39
CA ARG A 94 2.06 2.89 20.77
C ARG A 94 2.07 4.18 19.97
N GLU A 95 3.24 4.81 19.83
CA GLU A 95 3.34 6.08 19.10
C GLU A 95 3.08 5.90 17.59
N ILE A 96 3.43 4.73 17.03
CA ILE A 96 3.12 4.38 15.64
C ILE A 96 1.61 4.07 15.50
N ALA A 97 1.02 3.38 16.47
CA ALA A 97 -0.40 3.04 16.47
C ALA A 97 -1.30 4.28 16.61
N GLU A 98 -0.89 5.29 17.38
CA GLU A 98 -1.60 6.58 17.47
C GLU A 98 -1.64 7.28 16.10
N VAL A 99 -0.51 7.32 15.40
CA VAL A 99 -0.43 7.88 14.03
C VAL A 99 -1.26 7.07 13.03
N HIS A 100 -1.28 5.75 13.15
CA HIS A 100 -2.14 4.89 12.33
C HIS A 100 -3.63 5.17 12.60
N ALA A 101 -4.01 5.32 13.87
CA ALA A 101 -5.38 5.61 14.28
C ALA A 101 -5.86 7.00 13.81
N ASP A 102 -4.97 8.01 13.76
CA ASP A 102 -5.29 9.34 13.19
C ASP A 102 -5.84 9.22 11.75
N VAL A 103 -5.35 8.24 10.97
CA VAL A 103 -5.74 8.02 9.56
C VAL A 103 -6.88 6.99 9.46
N PHE A 104 -6.74 5.87 10.14
CA PHE A 104 -7.57 4.69 9.92
C PHE A 104 -8.62 4.44 11.00
N GLY A 105 -8.73 5.28 12.03
CA GLY A 105 -9.62 5.05 13.18
C GLY A 105 -11.09 4.81 12.80
N ALA A 106 -11.58 5.48 11.75
CA ALA A 106 -12.94 5.27 11.21
C ALA A 106 -13.01 4.27 10.05
N ILE A 107 -11.87 3.89 9.47
CA ILE A 107 -11.77 3.05 8.26
C ILE A 107 -11.60 1.57 8.67
N GLY A 108 -10.72 1.30 9.63
CA GLY A 108 -10.52 -0.02 10.22
C GLY A 108 -10.02 -1.12 9.26
N PRO A 109 -8.91 -0.93 8.51
CA PRO A 109 -8.30 -2.00 7.75
C PRO A 109 -7.74 -3.10 8.66
N VAL A 110 -7.58 -4.33 8.16
CA VAL A 110 -6.82 -5.33 8.92
C VAL A 110 -5.36 -4.89 9.05
N ALA A 111 -4.75 -5.09 10.21
CA ALA A 111 -3.41 -4.58 10.48
C ALA A 111 -2.49 -5.66 11.05
N THR A 112 -1.21 -5.57 10.71
CA THR A 112 -0.14 -6.35 11.31
C THR A 112 1.04 -5.43 11.60
N MET A 113 1.62 -5.55 12.79
CA MET A 113 2.89 -4.92 13.16
C MET A 113 3.83 -5.99 13.67
N VAL A 114 5.07 -6.02 13.17
CA VAL A 114 6.11 -6.95 13.61
C VAL A 114 7.44 -6.24 13.78
N GLU A 115 8.23 -6.71 14.73
CA GLU A 115 9.63 -6.29 14.85
C GLU A 115 10.48 -7.01 13.80
N VAL A 116 11.35 -6.27 13.14
CA VAL A 116 12.34 -6.79 12.20
C VAL A 116 13.75 -6.39 12.67
N SER A 117 14.76 -7.17 12.30
CA SER A 117 16.13 -6.92 12.75
C SER A 117 16.75 -5.62 12.19
N ALA A 118 16.29 -5.16 11.02
CA ALA A 118 16.73 -3.93 10.38
C ALA A 118 15.79 -3.53 9.24
N LEU A 119 15.79 -2.24 8.89
CA LEU A 119 15.28 -1.69 7.62
C LEU A 119 16.45 -1.34 6.69
N ILE A 120 16.15 -0.80 5.49
CA ILE A 120 17.17 -0.55 4.46
C ILE A 120 18.26 0.47 4.86
N ASP A 121 17.94 1.35 5.81
CA ASP A 121 18.86 2.33 6.39
C ASP A 121 18.72 2.31 7.93
N PRO A 122 19.82 2.36 8.69
CA PRO A 122 19.79 2.25 10.15
C PRO A 122 19.08 3.41 10.87
N GLY A 123 18.87 4.55 10.20
CA GLY A 123 18.08 5.66 10.73
C GLY A 123 16.57 5.48 10.54
N LEU A 124 16.12 4.46 9.80
CA LEU A 124 14.71 4.18 9.57
C LEU A 124 14.19 3.24 10.66
N LEU A 125 13.08 3.63 11.26
CA LEU A 125 12.48 2.96 12.42
C LEU A 125 11.18 2.24 12.09
N VAL A 126 10.52 2.65 10.99
CA VAL A 126 9.23 2.10 10.56
C VAL A 126 9.11 2.07 9.04
N GLU A 127 8.58 0.97 8.52
CA GLU A 127 8.17 0.79 7.12
C GLU A 127 6.72 0.34 7.06
N ILE A 128 5.93 0.95 6.16
CA ILE A 128 4.49 0.68 6.04
C ILE A 128 4.15 0.25 4.61
N GLU A 129 3.43 -0.86 4.46
CA GLU A 129 2.80 -1.32 3.22
C GLU A 129 1.29 -1.22 3.33
N VAL A 130 0.60 -0.92 2.22
CA VAL A 130 -0.86 -0.96 2.16
C VAL A 130 -1.38 -1.70 0.93
N ASP A 131 -2.46 -2.44 1.12
CA ASP A 131 -3.28 -3.00 0.05
C ASP A 131 -4.64 -2.30 0.07
N ALA A 132 -5.11 -1.84 -1.09
CA ALA A 132 -6.39 -1.19 -1.28
C ALA A 132 -7.23 -1.88 -2.36
N PHE A 133 -8.55 -1.75 -2.22
CA PHE A 133 -9.55 -2.30 -3.13
C PHE A 133 -10.58 -1.21 -3.46
N VAL A 134 -10.52 -0.70 -4.68
CA VAL A 134 -11.44 0.32 -5.18
C VAL A 134 -12.66 -0.40 -5.76
N ALA A 135 -13.83 -0.24 -5.15
CA ALA A 135 -15.06 -0.79 -5.68
C ALA A 135 -15.31 -0.24 -7.11
N PRO A 136 -15.72 -1.08 -8.07
CA PRO A 136 -16.24 -0.56 -9.33
C PRO A 136 -17.52 0.23 -9.06
N ASP A 137 -17.71 1.31 -9.84
CA ASP A 137 -18.96 2.06 -9.89
C ASP A 137 -20.15 1.18 -10.33
#